data_AF-A0A0C9VQJ0-F1
#
_entry.id   AF-A0A0C9VQJ0-F1
#
_cell.length_a   1.000
_cell.length_b   1.000
_cell.length_c   1.000
_cell.angle_alpha   90.00
_cell.angle_beta   90.00
_cell.angle_gamma   90.00
#
_symmetry.space_group_name_H-M   'P 1'
#
loop_
_entity.id
_entity.type
_entity.pdbx_description
1 polymer ?
#
loop_
_entity_poly.entity_id
_entity_poly.type
_entity_poly.pdbx_seq_one_letter_code
_entity_poly.pdbx_strand_id
1 'polypeptide(L)'
;MSSNVNIPQSSVTAPTPQNTPLTNAPITQHLSRPTVPDIQESGEDDEEEPASPSAGKSGNVGQAGVSGLGPSQQAILSQLVQGRLSSLVGKSSGYIESLPVEVKRNITALKGVQVDFTKIQKEHKKEVLELERKFAARYAPLFDRRREITLGHSAPTSAEIAAGEEESRKDDGEDYTPLPAPAAGTLSTNLTKENPGAGIPEFWLTALRNHIGLADLITERDADALKHLVDIRVSYLPEKEGDAAMGFKLTFFFSPNDFFTNETLTKSYIYRDELGYEGDFVYERAVGSEINWKDEKDLTKSFEIKKQRNKNTNRTRLIRKAHPTDSFFNFFSPPIPPSEDALENGEVDEEELEDLEERLELDYQIGEDLKERVIPRAVDWFTGKALEYEDIDMGDEDEFDDEDLEEDSDEEEEDDDEVGHRH
;
A
#
# COMPACT_ATOMS: atom_id res chain seq x y z
N MET A 1 -21.20 -29.59 -59.09
CA MET A 1 -22.65 -29.42 -59.27
C MET A 1 -23.15 -28.53 -58.17
N SER A 2 -23.89 -27.50 -58.57
CA SER A 2 -24.34 -26.38 -57.76
C SER A 2 -25.38 -26.80 -56.72
N SER A 3 -25.33 -26.18 -55.54
CA SER A 3 -26.54 -25.84 -54.79
C SER A 3 -26.25 -24.67 -53.86
N ASN A 4 -26.62 -23.48 -54.31
CA ASN A 4 -26.74 -22.25 -53.53
C ASN A 4 -27.64 -22.50 -52.31
N VAL A 5 -27.15 -22.15 -51.13
CA VAL A 5 -28.00 -21.97 -49.95
C VAL A 5 -28.05 -20.49 -49.62
N ASN A 6 -29.28 -19.98 -49.59
CA ASN A 6 -29.66 -18.60 -49.40
C ASN A 6 -29.54 -18.24 -47.90
N ILE A 7 -28.75 -17.22 -47.56
CA ILE A 7 -28.64 -16.70 -46.19
C ILE A 7 -29.69 -15.59 -46.02
N PRO A 8 -30.73 -15.76 -45.18
CA PRO A 8 -31.59 -14.64 -44.84
C PRO A 8 -30.86 -13.70 -43.86
N GLN A 9 -30.80 -12.42 -44.22
CA GLN A 9 -30.43 -11.36 -43.29
C GLN A 9 -31.50 -11.25 -42.20
N SER A 10 -31.19 -11.72 -40.99
CA SER A 10 -31.97 -11.43 -39.80
C SER A 10 -31.06 -10.81 -38.75
N SER A 11 -31.32 -9.53 -38.50
CA SER A 11 -30.90 -8.71 -37.36
C SER A 11 -30.57 -9.54 -36.11
N VAL A 12 -29.29 -9.58 -35.75
CA VAL A 12 -28.83 -10.04 -34.45
C VAL A 12 -28.89 -8.84 -33.51
N THR A 13 -30.02 -8.67 -32.86
CA THR A 13 -30.14 -7.84 -31.67
C THR A 13 -30.79 -8.70 -30.60
N ALA A 14 -29.94 -9.40 -29.84
CA ALA A 14 -30.37 -10.06 -28.62
C ALA A 14 -30.49 -8.98 -27.53
N PRO A 15 -31.67 -8.77 -26.93
CA PRO A 15 -31.85 -7.74 -25.92
C PRO A 15 -31.20 -8.17 -24.60
N THR A 16 -30.44 -7.26 -24.01
CA THR A 16 -29.89 -7.35 -22.64
C THR A 16 -31.01 -7.52 -21.61
N PRO A 17 -30.88 -8.40 -20.61
CA PRO A 17 -31.86 -8.51 -19.53
C PRO A 17 -31.76 -7.28 -18.61
N GLN A 18 -32.78 -6.44 -18.70
CA GLN A 18 -32.96 -5.21 -17.93
C GLN A 18 -33.49 -5.56 -16.53
N ASN A 19 -32.66 -5.43 -15.50
CA ASN A 19 -33.01 -5.77 -14.12
C ASN A 19 -33.40 -4.53 -13.31
N THR A 20 -34.39 -3.78 -13.80
CA THR A 20 -34.98 -2.64 -13.08
C THR A 20 -36.51 -2.76 -13.16
N PRO A 21 -37.23 -2.85 -12.02
CA PRO A 21 -38.68 -3.01 -12.04
C PRO A 21 -39.37 -1.76 -12.61
N LEU A 22 -40.23 -1.95 -13.61
CA LEU A 22 -40.92 -0.92 -14.39
C LEU A 22 -42.23 -0.42 -13.74
N THR A 23 -42.36 -0.55 -12.42
CA THR A 23 -43.58 -0.14 -11.69
C THR A 23 -43.23 0.33 -10.28
N ASN A 24 -43.50 1.60 -9.98
CA ASN A 24 -43.51 2.12 -8.61
C ASN A 24 -44.59 1.38 -7.80
N ALA A 25 -44.16 0.65 -6.76
CA ALA A 25 -45.09 0.07 -5.80
C ALA A 25 -45.77 1.19 -4.97
N PRO A 26 -47.08 1.11 -4.71
CA PRO A 26 -47.80 2.15 -3.99
C PRO A 26 -47.38 2.18 -2.52
N ILE A 27 -46.74 3.27 -2.09
CA ILE A 27 -46.50 3.57 -0.69
C ILE A 27 -47.83 4.03 -0.10
N THR A 28 -48.62 3.10 0.42
CA THR A 28 -49.56 3.31 1.54
C THR A 28 -50.23 1.98 1.85
N GLN A 29 -49.86 1.35 2.97
CA GLN A 29 -50.79 0.68 3.90
C GLN A 29 -50.02 -0.01 5.05
N HIS A 30 -50.19 0.56 6.25
CA HIS A 30 -50.15 -0.10 7.57
C HIS A 30 -48.86 -0.80 8.03
N LEU A 31 -47.91 -0.02 8.56
CA LEU A 31 -47.01 -0.48 9.63
C LEU A 31 -47.50 0.09 10.96
N SER A 32 -48.07 -0.79 11.77
CA SER A 32 -48.53 -0.52 13.14
C SER A 32 -47.34 -0.17 14.03
N ARG A 33 -47.38 0.97 14.72
CA ARG A 33 -46.40 1.31 15.76
C ARG A 33 -46.49 0.31 16.92
N PRO A 34 -45.37 -0.26 17.42
CA PRO A 34 -45.39 -1.05 18.65
C PRO A 34 -45.78 -0.16 19.83
N THR A 35 -46.77 -0.57 20.61
CA THR A 35 -47.19 0.10 21.84
C THR A 35 -46.48 -0.59 23.01
N VAL A 36 -45.49 0.06 23.60
CA VAL A 36 -44.89 -0.36 24.87
C VAL A 36 -45.44 0.56 25.97
N PRO A 37 -45.93 0.06 27.12
CA PRO A 37 -46.40 0.91 28.21
C PRO A 37 -45.23 1.61 28.92
N ASP A 38 -45.45 2.86 29.34
CA ASP A 38 -44.51 3.62 30.17
C ASP A 38 -44.22 2.90 31.51
N ILE A 39 -42.93 2.86 31.88
CA ILE A 39 -42.46 2.34 33.16
C ILE A 39 -42.94 3.29 34.26
N GLN A 40 -43.77 2.76 35.17
CA GLN A 40 -44.17 3.47 36.39
C GLN A 40 -42.98 3.53 37.36
N GLU A 41 -42.59 4.75 37.72
CA GLU A 41 -41.67 5.01 38.82
C GLU A 41 -42.44 4.81 40.14
N SER A 42 -42.27 3.64 40.77
CA SER A 42 -42.83 3.34 42.10
C SER A 42 -41.91 3.91 43.17
N GLY A 43 -42.49 4.75 44.05
CA GLY A 43 -41.78 5.52 45.05
C GLY A 43 -41.30 4.78 46.30
N GLU A 44 -40.47 5.54 47.02
CA GLU A 44 -40.22 5.59 48.47
C GLU A 44 -39.79 4.31 49.19
N ASP A 45 -38.53 4.30 49.65
CA ASP A 45 -38.21 4.11 51.08
C ASP A 45 -36.88 4.82 51.43
N ASP A 46 -36.90 5.51 52.57
CA ASP A 46 -35.92 6.42 53.15
C ASP A 46 -34.58 5.76 53.58
N GLU A 47 -33.47 6.52 53.55
CA GLU A 47 -32.69 6.84 54.77
C GLU A 47 -31.50 7.80 54.49
N GLU A 48 -31.61 8.98 55.11
CA GLU A 48 -30.59 9.90 55.66
C GLU A 48 -29.48 10.55 54.80
N GLU A 49 -29.68 11.86 54.55
CA GLU A 49 -28.62 12.88 54.38
C GLU A 49 -28.89 14.02 55.38
N PRO A 50 -27.89 14.63 56.04
CA PRO A 50 -28.07 15.94 56.65
C PRO A 50 -27.35 17.05 55.87
N ALA A 51 -28.20 17.84 55.22
CA ALA A 51 -28.28 19.30 55.29
C ALA A 51 -27.28 20.18 54.52
N SER A 52 -27.84 20.94 53.56
CA SER A 52 -27.58 22.38 53.42
C SER A 52 -28.86 23.11 52.95
N PRO A 53 -29.22 24.28 53.54
CA PRO A 53 -30.56 24.83 53.39
C PRO A 53 -30.67 25.94 52.32
N SER A 54 -31.84 25.92 51.66
CA SER A 54 -32.64 27.09 51.20
C SER A 54 -32.01 28.00 50.12
N ALA A 55 -32.72 28.67 49.23
CA ALA A 55 -34.10 28.84 48.80
C ALA A 55 -33.96 29.78 47.58
N GLY A 56 -34.80 29.83 46.55
CA GLY A 56 -36.02 29.14 46.20
C GLY A 56 -36.59 29.79 44.92
N LYS A 57 -37.65 29.17 44.38
CA LYS A 57 -38.70 29.69 43.47
C LYS A 57 -38.25 30.29 42.12
N SER A 58 -38.94 30.11 41.00
CA SER A 58 -40.05 29.26 40.53
C SER A 58 -40.32 29.83 39.12
N GLY A 59 -40.39 29.01 38.09
CA GLY A 59 -40.73 29.49 36.75
C GLY A 59 -40.75 28.37 35.71
N ASN A 60 -41.91 27.73 35.61
CA ASN A 60 -42.24 26.58 34.78
C ASN A 60 -42.21 26.90 33.27
N VAL A 61 -41.41 26.20 32.46
CA VAL A 61 -41.67 26.00 31.02
C VAL A 61 -41.14 24.61 30.62
N GLY A 62 -41.99 23.82 29.96
CA GLY A 62 -41.80 22.39 29.76
C GLY A 62 -40.92 21.98 28.57
N GLN A 63 -40.79 20.65 28.46
CA GLN A 63 -40.60 19.84 27.26
C GLN A 63 -39.68 20.42 26.16
N ALA A 64 -38.40 20.08 26.22
CA ALA A 64 -37.53 20.07 25.06
C ALA A 64 -36.74 18.76 25.03
N GLY A 65 -37.09 17.90 24.08
CA GLY A 65 -36.30 16.74 23.70
C GLY A 65 -34.98 17.16 23.06
N VAL A 66 -34.11 16.18 22.88
CA VAL A 66 -32.72 16.27 22.37
C VAL A 66 -32.65 16.65 20.87
N SER A 67 -33.59 17.45 20.38
CA SER A 67 -33.69 17.90 18.98
C SER A 67 -33.37 19.39 18.81
N GLY A 68 -32.76 20.03 19.81
CA GLY A 68 -32.51 21.48 19.82
C GLY A 68 -31.06 21.91 20.11
N LEU A 69 -30.08 21.00 19.99
CA LEU A 69 -28.67 21.37 20.17
C LEU A 69 -28.13 21.94 18.86
N GLY A 70 -27.64 23.18 18.89
CA GLY A 70 -27.05 23.85 17.73
C GLY A 70 -25.80 23.12 17.20
N PRO A 71 -25.37 23.39 15.96
CA PRO A 71 -24.25 22.69 15.30
C PRO A 71 -22.98 22.63 16.14
N SER A 72 -22.69 23.70 16.89
CA SER A 72 -21.54 23.77 17.80
C SER A 72 -21.65 22.83 19.01
N GLN A 73 -22.84 22.61 19.55
CA GLN A 73 -23.05 21.72 20.69
C GLN A 73 -23.05 20.24 20.27
N GLN A 74 -23.47 19.94 19.04
CA GLN A 74 -23.33 18.61 18.45
C GLN A 74 -21.87 18.31 18.09
N ALA A 75 -21.12 19.30 17.58
CA ALA A 75 -19.69 19.20 17.33
C ALA A 75 -18.91 18.95 18.64
N ILE A 76 -19.20 19.68 19.72
CA ILE A 76 -18.59 19.48 21.04
C ILE A 76 -18.92 18.09 21.61
N LEU A 77 -20.14 17.58 21.43
CA LEU A 77 -20.51 16.22 21.82
C LEU A 77 -19.77 15.17 20.99
N SER A 78 -19.64 15.37 19.68
CA SER A 78 -18.89 14.47 18.80
C SER A 78 -17.38 14.47 19.11
N GLN A 79 -16.78 15.62 19.40
CA GLN A 79 -15.39 15.76 19.83
C GLN A 79 -15.14 15.19 21.24
N LEU A 80 -16.11 15.32 22.15
CA LEU A 80 -16.04 14.71 23.49
C LEU A 80 -16.20 13.20 23.42
N VAL A 81 -17.05 12.70 22.52
CA VAL A 81 -17.22 11.26 22.26
C VAL A 81 -15.97 10.70 21.57
N GLN A 82 -15.40 11.39 20.58
CA GLN A 82 -14.13 11.02 19.94
C GLN A 82 -12.96 11.05 20.94
N GLY A 83 -12.79 12.12 21.73
CA GLY A 83 -11.73 12.20 22.74
C GLY A 83 -11.86 11.18 23.89
N ARG A 84 -13.09 10.78 24.23
CA ARG A 84 -13.32 9.67 25.17
C ARG A 84 -13.08 8.31 24.52
N LEU A 85 -13.45 8.12 23.25
CA LEU A 85 -13.16 6.91 22.49
C LEU A 85 -11.64 6.70 22.34
N SER A 86 -10.86 7.77 22.11
CA SER A 86 -9.40 7.72 22.05
C SER A 86 -8.74 7.31 23.38
N SER A 87 -9.31 7.68 24.53
CA SER A 87 -8.83 7.24 25.86
C SER A 87 -9.36 5.87 26.32
N LEU A 88 -10.27 5.28 25.53
CA LEU A 88 -10.90 3.98 25.77
C LEU A 88 -10.38 2.86 24.85
N VAL A 89 -9.47 3.16 23.92
CA VAL A 89 -8.85 2.13 23.07
C VAL A 89 -8.19 1.09 23.98
N GLY A 90 -8.67 -0.16 23.94
CA GLY A 90 -8.17 -1.27 24.75
C GLY A 90 -8.63 -1.33 26.22
N LYS A 91 -9.36 -0.33 26.73
CA LYS A 91 -9.94 -0.35 28.09
C LYS A 91 -11.44 -0.47 28.00
N SER A 92 -12.01 -1.42 28.73
CA SER A 92 -13.45 -1.54 28.76
C SER A 92 -14.07 -0.27 29.34
N SER A 93 -15.06 0.25 28.63
CA SER A 93 -15.72 1.52 28.92
C SER A 93 -16.44 1.58 30.27
N GLY A 94 -16.41 0.52 31.08
CA GLY A 94 -17.32 0.29 32.20
C GLY A 94 -18.76 0.00 31.74
N TYR A 95 -19.13 0.40 30.52
CA TYR A 95 -20.45 0.15 29.94
C TYR A 95 -20.62 -1.34 29.66
N ILE A 96 -19.63 -2.02 29.08
CA ILE A 96 -19.72 -3.46 28.81
C ILE A 96 -19.88 -4.23 30.13
N GLU A 97 -19.24 -3.79 31.21
CA GLU A 97 -19.35 -4.36 32.56
C GLU A 97 -20.70 -4.07 33.23
N SER A 98 -21.35 -2.95 32.92
CA SER A 98 -22.66 -2.61 33.49
C SER A 98 -23.83 -3.29 32.76
N LEU A 99 -23.59 -3.89 31.59
CA LEU A 99 -24.61 -4.61 30.85
C LEU A 99 -25.17 -5.82 31.61
N PRO A 100 -26.49 -6.11 31.49
CA PRO A 100 -27.09 -7.33 32.02
C PRO A 100 -26.40 -8.59 31.50
N VAL A 101 -26.41 -9.66 32.31
CA VAL A 101 -25.74 -10.93 31.98
C VAL A 101 -26.21 -11.48 30.63
N GLU A 102 -27.50 -11.40 30.32
CA GLU A 102 -28.03 -11.87 29.02
C GLU A 102 -27.45 -11.08 27.84
N VAL A 103 -27.27 -9.77 27.98
CA VAL A 103 -26.64 -8.95 26.93
C VAL A 103 -25.17 -9.31 26.77
N LYS A 104 -24.44 -9.53 27.87
CA LYS A 104 -23.05 -10.00 27.83
C LYS A 104 -22.93 -11.37 27.16
N ARG A 105 -23.85 -12.30 27.44
CA ARG A 105 -23.91 -13.61 26.77
C ARG A 105 -24.11 -13.46 25.27
N ASN A 106 -24.96 -12.53 24.83
CA ASN A 106 -25.16 -12.23 23.42
C ASN A 106 -23.89 -11.64 22.79
N ILE A 107 -23.21 -10.72 23.45
CA ILE A 107 -21.92 -10.17 22.96
C ILE A 107 -20.86 -11.28 22.85
N THR A 108 -20.76 -12.16 23.85
CA THR A 108 -19.86 -13.32 23.79
C THR A 108 -20.24 -14.27 22.65
N ALA A 109 -21.53 -14.48 22.38
CA ALA A 109 -21.99 -15.27 21.25
C ALA A 109 -21.61 -14.62 19.91
N LEU A 110 -21.74 -13.28 19.79
CA LEU A 110 -21.29 -12.53 18.62
C LEU A 110 -19.78 -12.65 18.39
N LYS A 111 -18.96 -12.68 19.45
CA LYS A 111 -17.52 -13.00 19.31
C LYS A 111 -17.30 -14.39 18.73
N GLY A 112 -18.13 -15.37 19.07
CA GLY A 112 -18.10 -16.70 18.45
C GLY A 112 -18.42 -16.66 16.96
N VAL A 113 -19.45 -15.89 16.56
CA VAL A 113 -19.76 -15.66 15.13
C VAL A 113 -18.60 -14.99 14.41
N GLN A 114 -17.89 -14.05 15.06
CA GLN A 114 -16.70 -13.42 14.49
C GLN A 114 -15.57 -14.43 14.23
N VAL A 115 -15.38 -15.43 15.11
CA VAL A 115 -14.40 -16.50 14.90
C VAL A 115 -14.73 -17.30 13.62
N ASP A 116 -16.01 -17.64 13.41
CA ASP A 116 -16.44 -18.34 12.19
C ASP A 116 -16.23 -17.47 10.93
N PHE A 117 -16.50 -16.16 11.03
CA PHE A 117 -16.20 -15.21 9.95
C PHE A 117 -14.71 -15.18 9.61
N THR A 118 -13.83 -15.03 10.60
CA THR A 118 -12.37 -15.02 10.42
C THR A 118 -11.87 -16.32 9.79
N LYS A 119 -12.48 -17.46 10.12
CA LYS A 119 -12.15 -18.74 9.49
C LYS A 119 -12.45 -18.74 7.99
N ILE A 120 -13.63 -18.26 7.59
CA ILE A 120 -13.99 -18.15 6.17
C ILE A 120 -13.08 -17.14 5.47
N GLN A 121 -12.76 -16.02 6.13
CA GLN A 121 -11.84 -15.02 5.61
C GLN A 121 -10.44 -15.59 5.35
N LYS A 122 -9.94 -16.45 6.25
CA LYS A 122 -8.68 -17.19 6.07
C LYS A 122 -8.73 -18.13 4.87
N GLU A 123 -9.83 -18.86 4.68
CA GLU A 123 -10.02 -19.70 3.48
C GLU A 123 -10.01 -18.86 2.20
N HIS A 124 -10.73 -17.73 2.18
CA HIS A 124 -10.73 -16.78 1.06
C HIS A 124 -9.31 -16.27 0.73
N LYS A 125 -8.54 -15.82 1.71
CA LYS A 125 -7.17 -15.31 1.49
C LYS A 125 -6.22 -16.40 0.98
N LYS A 126 -6.39 -17.65 1.44
CA LYS A 126 -5.65 -18.78 0.88
C LYS A 126 -5.98 -19.03 -0.58
N GLU A 127 -7.27 -19.00 -0.95
CA GLU A 127 -7.69 -19.15 -2.35
C GLU A 127 -7.16 -18.01 -3.24
N VAL A 128 -7.12 -16.77 -2.73
CA VAL A 128 -6.50 -15.63 -3.42
C VAL A 128 -5.01 -15.89 -3.67
N LEU A 129 -4.26 -16.33 -2.67
CA LEU A 129 -2.83 -16.66 -2.82
C LEU A 129 -2.59 -17.79 -3.84
N GLU A 130 -3.46 -18.80 -3.87
CA GLU A 130 -3.40 -19.85 -4.89
C GLU A 130 -3.71 -19.32 -6.30
N LEU A 131 -4.66 -18.39 -6.40
CA LEU A 131 -4.99 -17.72 -7.65
C LEU A 131 -3.82 -16.87 -8.15
N GLU A 132 -3.20 -16.08 -7.27
CA GLU A 132 -1.98 -15.31 -7.57
C GLU A 132 -0.87 -16.23 -8.07
N ARG A 133 -0.62 -17.36 -7.40
CA ARG A 133 0.36 -18.37 -7.85
C ARG A 133 0.04 -18.89 -9.26
N LYS A 134 -1.24 -19.16 -9.55
CA LYS A 134 -1.69 -19.62 -10.87
C LYS A 134 -1.47 -18.56 -11.95
N PHE A 135 -1.75 -17.30 -11.66
CA PHE A 135 -1.57 -16.20 -12.61
C PHE A 135 -0.10 -15.81 -12.77
N ALA A 136 0.73 -15.94 -11.73
CA ALA A 136 2.18 -15.78 -11.82
C ALA A 136 2.79 -16.69 -12.89
N ALA A 137 2.33 -17.94 -12.97
CA ALA A 137 2.74 -18.87 -14.03
C ALA A 137 2.29 -18.43 -15.44
N ARG A 138 1.19 -17.67 -15.55
CA ARG A 138 0.72 -17.10 -16.82
C ARG A 138 1.47 -15.82 -17.21
N TYR A 139 1.92 -15.05 -16.24
CA TYR A 139 2.75 -13.87 -16.46
C TYR A 139 4.21 -14.22 -16.76
N ALA A 140 4.71 -15.35 -16.26
CA ALA A 140 6.10 -15.77 -16.43
C ALA A 140 6.62 -15.71 -17.89
N PRO A 141 5.89 -16.22 -18.92
CA PRO A 141 6.32 -16.10 -20.31
C PRO A 141 6.43 -14.65 -20.82
N LEU A 142 5.59 -13.74 -20.30
CA LEU A 142 5.64 -12.32 -20.67
C LEU A 142 6.86 -11.65 -20.04
N PHE A 143 7.15 -11.96 -18.78
CA PHE A 143 8.35 -11.49 -18.10
C PHE A 143 9.63 -12.09 -18.69
N ASP A 144 9.59 -13.34 -19.15
CA ASP A 144 10.68 -13.96 -19.91
C ASP A 144 10.88 -13.22 -21.23
N ARG A 145 9.79 -12.90 -21.95
CA ARG A 145 9.86 -12.11 -23.18
C ARG A 145 10.45 -10.72 -22.93
N ARG A 146 10.06 -10.03 -21.86
CA ARG A 146 10.64 -8.75 -21.43
C ARG A 146 12.15 -8.89 -21.22
N ARG A 147 12.58 -9.90 -20.46
CA ARG A 147 13.99 -10.17 -20.18
C ARG A 147 14.82 -10.37 -21.46
N GLU A 148 14.30 -11.12 -22.42
CA GLU A 148 15.01 -11.36 -23.68
C GLU A 148 15.18 -10.08 -24.52
N ILE A 149 14.22 -9.17 -24.45
CA ILE A 149 14.29 -7.85 -25.11
C ILE A 149 15.25 -6.93 -24.35
N THR A 150 15.14 -6.82 -23.02
CA THR A 150 15.98 -5.93 -22.21
C THR A 150 17.46 -6.33 -22.27
N LEU A 151 17.76 -7.63 -22.38
CA LEU A 151 19.13 -8.12 -22.57
C LEU A 151 19.62 -8.06 -24.02
N GLY A 152 18.74 -7.78 -24.98
CA GLY A 152 19.07 -7.77 -26.41
C GLY A 152 19.34 -9.16 -26.99
N HIS A 153 18.95 -10.23 -26.29
CA HIS A 153 19.06 -11.61 -26.79
C HIS A 153 18.06 -11.91 -27.92
N SER A 154 16.94 -11.21 -27.97
CA SER A 154 15.97 -11.28 -29.07
C SER A 154 15.54 -9.88 -29.48
N ALA A 155 15.45 -9.66 -30.79
CA ALA A 155 14.83 -8.44 -31.31
C ALA A 155 13.31 -8.43 -31.02
N PRO A 156 12.72 -7.23 -30.83
CA PRO A 156 11.26 -7.05 -30.82
C PRO A 156 10.65 -7.43 -32.17
N THR A 157 9.45 -7.99 -32.15
CA THR A 157 8.67 -8.29 -33.34
C THR A 157 7.92 -7.06 -33.83
N SER A 158 7.56 -7.02 -35.12
CA SER A 158 6.74 -5.94 -35.67
C SER A 158 5.37 -5.81 -34.99
N ALA A 159 4.80 -6.92 -34.52
CA ALA A 159 3.53 -6.93 -33.80
C ALA A 159 3.66 -6.31 -32.40
N GLU A 160 4.74 -6.61 -31.68
CA GLU A 160 5.03 -6.00 -30.37
C GLU A 160 5.27 -4.49 -30.50
N ILE A 161 6.02 -4.06 -31.52
CA ILE A 161 6.24 -2.63 -31.78
C ILE A 161 4.90 -1.93 -32.11
N ALA A 162 4.10 -2.49 -33.02
CA ALA A 162 2.82 -1.89 -33.38
C ALA A 162 1.84 -1.80 -32.19
N ALA A 163 1.83 -2.82 -31.32
CA ALA A 163 1.04 -2.78 -30.08
C ALA A 163 1.55 -1.71 -29.10
N GLY A 164 2.87 -1.59 -28.94
CA GLY A 164 3.48 -0.55 -28.12
C GLY A 164 3.20 0.87 -28.64
N GLU A 165 3.32 1.10 -29.95
CA GLU A 165 3.00 2.39 -30.57
C GLU A 165 1.52 2.78 -30.43
N GLU A 166 0.62 1.80 -30.44
CA GLU A 166 -0.80 2.05 -30.19
C GLU A 166 -1.06 2.45 -28.74
N GLU A 167 -0.38 1.81 -27.78
CA GLU A 167 -0.51 2.17 -26.36
C GLU A 167 0.10 3.53 -26.07
N SER A 168 1.32 3.82 -26.55
CA SER A 168 1.93 5.15 -26.40
C SER A 168 1.10 6.26 -27.01
N ARG A 169 0.33 5.98 -28.08
CA ARG A 169 -0.60 6.97 -28.65
C ARG A 169 -1.81 7.25 -27.76
N LYS A 170 -2.26 6.27 -26.98
CA LYS A 170 -3.33 6.48 -26.01
C LYS A 170 -2.84 7.26 -24.80
N ASP A 171 -1.66 6.91 -24.30
CA ASP A 171 -1.08 7.54 -23.11
C ASP A 171 -0.66 8.99 -23.42
N ASP A 172 0.12 9.19 -24.48
CA ASP A 172 0.79 10.47 -24.74
C ASP A 172 -0.05 11.40 -25.65
N GLY A 173 -1.16 10.92 -26.20
CA GLY A 173 -2.11 11.72 -26.98
C GLY A 173 -1.47 12.56 -28.08
N GLU A 174 -1.53 13.88 -27.95
CA GLU A 174 -0.97 14.85 -28.91
C GLU A 174 0.57 14.96 -28.83
N ASP A 175 1.18 14.56 -27.72
CA ASP A 175 2.64 14.58 -27.50
C ASP A 175 3.35 13.31 -28.01
N TYR A 176 2.58 12.31 -28.49
CA TYR A 176 3.13 11.09 -29.05
C TYR A 176 4.00 11.36 -30.30
N THR A 177 5.25 10.91 -30.26
CA THR A 177 6.18 10.96 -31.40
C THR A 177 6.40 9.56 -31.99
N PRO A 178 6.02 9.31 -33.26
CA PRO A 178 6.21 8.00 -33.89
C PRO A 178 7.68 7.60 -33.96
N LEU A 179 7.94 6.28 -33.85
CA LEU A 179 9.31 5.78 -33.96
C LEU A 179 9.85 6.05 -35.39
N PRO A 180 11.12 6.44 -35.52
CA PRO A 180 11.73 6.63 -36.83
C PRO A 180 11.73 5.30 -37.60
N ALA A 181 11.39 5.36 -38.89
CA ALA A 181 11.42 4.17 -39.74
C ALA A 181 12.81 3.52 -39.70
N PRO A 182 12.90 2.19 -39.58
CA PRO A 182 14.19 1.52 -39.53
C PRO A 182 14.96 1.84 -40.81
N ALA A 183 16.21 2.29 -40.66
CA ALA A 183 17.09 2.51 -41.81
C ALA A 183 17.10 1.24 -42.68
N ALA A 184 16.86 1.37 -43.99
CA ALA A 184 16.75 0.23 -44.89
C ALA A 184 17.98 -0.68 -44.77
N GLY A 185 17.83 -1.84 -44.12
CA GLY A 185 18.89 -2.83 -43.90
C GLY A 185 19.28 -3.12 -42.44
N THR A 186 18.72 -2.44 -41.43
CA THR A 186 19.08 -2.68 -40.00
C THR A 186 18.07 -3.50 -39.19
N LEU A 187 16.98 -4.00 -39.80
CA LEU A 187 16.14 -5.04 -39.19
C LEU A 187 16.91 -6.37 -39.26
N SER A 188 17.96 -6.48 -38.43
CA SER A 188 18.80 -7.65 -38.38
C SER A 188 18.04 -8.78 -37.71
N THR A 189 17.46 -9.66 -38.52
CA THR A 189 16.95 -10.97 -38.08
C THR A 189 18.08 -11.92 -37.67
N ASN A 190 19.34 -11.49 -37.73
CA ASN A 190 20.52 -12.25 -37.35
C ASN A 190 21.43 -11.42 -36.43
N LEU A 191 21.61 -11.85 -35.19
CA LEU A 191 22.60 -11.30 -34.26
C LEU A 191 24.01 -11.53 -34.85
N THR A 192 24.66 -10.50 -35.38
CA THR A 192 26.06 -10.56 -35.81
C THR A 192 26.97 -9.91 -34.78
N LYS A 193 28.17 -10.48 -34.58
CA LYS A 193 29.20 -10.04 -33.60
C LYS A 193 29.61 -8.55 -33.66
N GLU A 194 29.17 -7.79 -34.66
CA GLU A 194 29.51 -6.37 -34.84
C GLU A 194 28.37 -5.41 -34.45
N ASN A 195 27.19 -5.93 -34.08
CA ASN A 195 26.11 -5.19 -33.42
C ASN A 195 25.45 -6.16 -32.43
N PRO A 196 25.89 -6.23 -31.16
CA PRO A 196 25.11 -6.94 -30.15
C PRO A 196 23.70 -6.33 -30.17
N GLY A 197 22.66 -7.18 -30.20
CA GLY A 197 21.28 -6.72 -30.15
C GLY A 197 21.14 -5.68 -29.04
N ALA A 198 20.58 -4.52 -29.38
CA ALA A 198 20.51 -3.36 -28.50
C ALA A 198 19.57 -3.67 -27.33
N GLY A 199 20.10 -4.34 -26.30
CA GLY A 199 19.46 -4.42 -25.00
C GLY A 199 19.29 -3.01 -24.43
N ILE A 200 18.44 -2.89 -23.43
CA ILE A 200 18.18 -1.63 -22.75
C ILE A 200 19.16 -1.52 -21.58
N PRO A 201 20.20 -0.68 -21.68
CA PRO A 201 21.20 -0.55 -20.62
C PRO A 201 20.55 -0.07 -19.33
N GLU A 202 21.01 -0.59 -18.19
CA GLU A 202 20.62 -0.11 -16.86
C GLU A 202 19.10 -0.17 -16.59
N PHE A 203 18.33 -0.98 -17.35
CA PHE A 203 16.87 -1.04 -17.28
C PHE A 203 16.34 -1.12 -15.84
N TRP A 204 16.82 -2.10 -15.05
CA TRP A 204 16.37 -2.25 -13.67
C TRP A 204 16.92 -1.20 -12.73
N LEU A 205 18.17 -0.74 -12.93
CA LEU A 205 18.71 0.35 -12.11
C LEU A 205 17.88 1.63 -12.27
N THR A 206 17.54 2.00 -13.51
CA THR A 206 16.69 3.15 -13.80
C THR A 206 15.29 2.96 -13.23
N ALA A 207 14.67 1.79 -13.44
CA ALA A 207 13.34 1.51 -12.89
C ALA A 207 13.31 1.59 -11.36
N LEU A 208 14.31 1.03 -10.67
CA LEU A 208 14.40 1.08 -9.21
C LEU A 208 14.68 2.50 -8.69
N ARG A 209 15.44 3.32 -9.43
CA ARG A 209 15.73 4.71 -9.06
C ARG A 209 14.57 5.66 -9.24
N ASN A 210 13.63 5.32 -10.13
CA ASN A 210 12.43 6.13 -10.31
C ASN A 210 11.40 5.85 -9.21
N HIS A 211 11.49 4.72 -8.50
CA HIS A 211 10.62 4.42 -7.37
C HIS A 211 11.05 5.17 -6.11
N ILE A 212 10.16 5.98 -5.53
CA ILE A 212 10.45 6.93 -4.45
C ILE A 212 11.16 6.24 -3.27
N GLY A 213 10.56 5.21 -2.69
CA GLY A 213 11.14 4.51 -1.54
C GLY A 213 12.42 3.71 -1.85
N LEU A 214 12.65 3.32 -3.10
CA LEU A 214 13.83 2.55 -3.50
C LEU A 214 15.00 3.46 -3.87
N ALA A 215 14.71 4.64 -4.41
CA ALA A 215 15.70 5.66 -4.76
C ALA A 215 16.53 6.06 -3.54
N ASP A 216 15.88 6.27 -2.39
CA ASP A 216 16.53 6.66 -1.14
C ASP A 216 17.46 5.57 -0.58
N LEU A 217 17.18 4.30 -0.88
CA LEU A 217 18.02 3.17 -0.47
C LEU A 217 19.24 2.98 -1.39
N ILE A 218 19.19 3.48 -2.63
CA ILE A 218 20.22 3.23 -3.64
C ILE A 218 21.29 4.32 -3.58
N THR A 219 22.46 3.99 -3.04
CA THR A 219 23.62 4.89 -3.07
C THR A 219 24.33 4.87 -4.42
N GLU A 220 25.17 5.88 -4.71
CA GLU A 220 26.01 5.90 -5.92
C GLU A 220 26.91 4.66 -6.04
N ARG A 221 27.38 4.13 -4.90
CA ARG A 221 28.24 2.92 -4.88
C ARG A 221 27.45 1.68 -5.25
N ASP A 222 26.17 1.61 -4.88
CA ASP A 222 25.29 0.49 -5.20
C ASP A 222 24.90 0.49 -6.67
N ALA A 223 24.76 1.69 -7.26
CA ALA A 223 24.40 1.84 -8.66
C ALA A 223 25.36 1.08 -9.60
N ASP A 224 26.66 1.11 -9.34
CA ASP A 224 27.64 0.37 -10.16
C ASP A 224 27.44 -1.15 -10.10
N ALA A 225 27.01 -1.69 -8.97
CA ALA A 225 26.66 -3.11 -8.86
C ALA A 225 25.28 -3.40 -9.48
N LEU A 226 24.32 -2.51 -9.32
CA LEU A 226 22.96 -2.62 -9.87
C LEU A 226 22.91 -2.49 -11.39
N LYS A 227 23.92 -1.90 -12.05
CA LYS A 227 24.08 -1.97 -13.52
C LYS A 227 24.12 -3.41 -14.04
N HIS A 228 24.53 -4.36 -13.20
CA HIS A 228 24.60 -5.77 -13.53
C HIS A 228 23.30 -6.53 -13.25
N LEU A 229 22.27 -5.89 -12.69
CA LEU A 229 20.96 -6.48 -12.44
C LEU A 229 20.22 -6.70 -13.76
N VAL A 230 19.99 -7.97 -14.10
CA VAL A 230 19.39 -8.37 -15.38
C VAL A 230 17.89 -8.65 -15.30
N ASP A 231 17.41 -9.11 -14.15
CA ASP A 231 15.99 -9.44 -13.96
C ASP A 231 15.60 -9.45 -12.48
N ILE A 232 14.33 -9.18 -12.21
CA ILE A 232 13.70 -9.32 -10.90
C ILE A 232 12.43 -10.14 -11.05
N ARG A 233 12.28 -11.20 -10.26
CA ARG A 233 11.12 -12.10 -10.30
C ARG A 233 10.51 -12.29 -8.93
N VAL A 234 9.19 -12.36 -8.90
CA VAL A 234 8.41 -12.82 -7.77
C VAL A 234 8.02 -14.29 -7.96
N SER A 235 8.10 -15.06 -6.87
CA SER A 235 7.61 -16.44 -6.80
C SER A 235 6.92 -16.65 -5.46
N TYR A 236 5.87 -17.48 -5.43
CA TYR A 236 5.10 -17.72 -4.22
C TYR A 236 5.56 -19.00 -3.54
N LEU A 237 5.75 -18.96 -2.22
CA LEU A 237 6.18 -20.13 -1.44
C LEU A 237 5.07 -21.19 -1.43
N PRO A 238 5.41 -22.49 -1.57
CA PRO A 238 4.42 -23.55 -1.52
C PRO A 238 3.93 -23.77 -0.08
N GLU A 239 2.66 -24.15 0.08
CA GLU A 239 2.05 -24.45 1.39
C GLU A 239 2.61 -25.76 2.02
N LYS A 240 3.40 -26.56 1.29
CA LYS A 240 3.83 -27.91 1.73
C LYS A 240 5.26 -28.26 1.32
N GLU A 241 6.18 -28.16 2.29
CA GLU A 241 6.99 -29.28 2.77
C GLU A 241 7.71 -28.86 4.08
N GLY A 242 7.41 -29.55 5.18
CA GLY A 242 8.25 -29.59 6.39
C GLY A 242 8.21 -28.43 7.38
N ASP A 243 8.06 -27.18 6.93
CA ASP A 243 7.98 -25.97 7.80
C ASP A 243 7.77 -24.65 6.99
N ALA A 244 7.44 -24.73 5.70
CA ALA A 244 7.33 -23.55 4.84
C ALA A 244 5.99 -22.83 5.05
N ALA A 245 6.04 -21.70 5.75
CA ALA A 245 4.93 -20.78 5.90
C ALA A 245 4.60 -20.06 4.56
N MET A 246 3.35 -19.62 4.44
CA MET A 246 2.83 -18.88 3.28
C MET A 246 3.67 -17.61 3.05
N GLY A 247 3.81 -17.17 1.81
CA GLY A 247 4.68 -16.02 1.53
C GLY A 247 5.09 -15.92 0.08
N PHE A 248 5.96 -14.95 -0.20
CA PHE A 248 6.54 -14.76 -1.52
C PHE A 248 8.06 -14.55 -1.42
N LYS A 249 8.73 -14.75 -2.54
CA LYS A 249 10.16 -14.62 -2.70
C LYS A 249 10.48 -13.80 -3.93
N LEU A 250 11.21 -12.72 -3.71
CA LEU A 250 11.86 -11.90 -4.73
C LEU A 250 13.21 -12.51 -5.07
N THR A 251 13.50 -12.65 -6.36
CA THR A 251 14.76 -13.17 -6.90
C THR A 251 15.34 -12.14 -7.86
N PHE A 252 16.53 -11.66 -7.52
CA PHE A 252 17.30 -10.70 -8.29
C PHE A 252 18.40 -11.44 -9.03
N PHE A 253 18.43 -11.33 -10.35
CA PHE A 253 19.39 -12.00 -11.21
C PHE A 253 20.48 -11.02 -11.61
N PHE A 254 21.74 -11.36 -11.38
CA PHE A 254 22.88 -10.54 -11.73
C PHE A 254 23.73 -11.20 -12.80
N SER A 255 24.18 -10.41 -13.75
CA SER A 255 25.28 -10.79 -14.64
C SER A 255 26.60 -10.86 -13.86
N PRO A 256 27.62 -11.59 -14.35
CA PRO A 256 28.95 -11.57 -13.76
C PRO A 256 29.46 -10.13 -13.58
N ASN A 257 29.83 -9.78 -12.35
CA ASN A 257 30.16 -8.41 -11.96
C ASN A 257 31.40 -8.38 -11.05
N ASP A 258 31.94 -7.20 -10.78
CA ASP A 258 33.16 -7.01 -9.99
C ASP A 258 32.94 -6.93 -8.48
N PHE A 259 31.70 -7.05 -8.00
CA PHE A 259 31.35 -6.81 -6.61
C PHE A 259 31.16 -8.08 -5.79
N PHE A 260 30.44 -9.06 -6.33
CA PHE A 260 30.15 -10.32 -5.65
C PHE A 260 30.11 -11.49 -6.64
N THR A 261 30.13 -12.71 -6.15
CA THR A 261 30.10 -13.93 -6.99
C THR A 261 28.70 -14.50 -7.18
N ASN A 262 27.69 -14.02 -6.43
CA ASN A 262 26.31 -14.48 -6.55
C ASN A 262 25.75 -14.14 -7.94
N GLU A 263 25.21 -15.13 -8.64
CA GLU A 263 24.40 -14.93 -9.84
C GLU A 263 22.97 -14.52 -9.48
N THR A 264 22.51 -14.92 -8.29
CA THR A 264 21.17 -14.62 -7.79
C THR A 264 21.20 -14.22 -6.32
N LEU A 265 20.49 -13.14 -5.98
CA LEU A 265 20.18 -12.76 -4.61
C LEU A 265 18.67 -12.93 -4.38
N THR A 266 18.29 -13.37 -3.19
CA THR A 266 16.88 -13.68 -2.88
C THR A 266 16.45 -13.02 -1.59
N LYS A 267 15.21 -12.55 -1.57
CA LYS A 267 14.53 -12.03 -0.39
C LYS A 267 13.19 -12.72 -0.27
N SER A 268 12.92 -13.37 0.84
CA SER A 268 11.67 -14.09 1.10
C SER A 268 10.92 -13.43 2.25
N TYR A 269 9.63 -13.21 2.06
CA TYR A 269 8.72 -12.70 3.07
C TYR A 269 7.79 -13.82 3.49
N ILE A 270 7.76 -14.09 4.78
CA ILE A 270 7.01 -15.20 5.37
C ILE A 270 5.84 -14.61 6.16
N TYR A 271 4.64 -15.07 5.85
CA TYR A 271 3.41 -14.69 6.55
C TYR A 271 3.14 -15.61 7.74
N ARG A 272 2.56 -15.05 8.80
CA ARG A 272 1.97 -15.80 9.90
C ARG A 272 0.77 -16.62 9.40
N ASP A 273 0.46 -17.72 10.10
CA ASP A 273 -0.74 -18.51 9.79
C ASP A 273 -2.03 -17.81 10.24
N GLU A 274 -1.94 -16.88 11.19
CA GLU A 274 -3.05 -16.05 11.66
C GLU A 274 -3.18 -14.79 10.80
N LEU A 275 -4.43 -14.44 10.45
CA LEU A 275 -4.72 -13.17 9.78
C LEU A 275 -4.66 -12.02 10.78
N GLY A 276 -4.28 -10.85 10.29
CA GLY A 276 -4.34 -9.61 11.04
C GLY A 276 -5.78 -9.20 11.32
N TYR A 277 -5.95 -8.14 12.11
CA TYR A 277 -7.26 -7.60 12.45
C TYR A 277 -8.09 -7.22 11.23
N GLU A 278 -7.44 -6.67 10.19
CA GLU A 278 -8.07 -6.28 8.92
C GLU A 278 -8.37 -7.48 8.01
N GLY A 279 -7.88 -8.67 8.39
CA GLY A 279 -8.08 -9.91 7.66
C GLY A 279 -7.07 -10.17 6.53
N ASP A 280 -5.98 -9.41 6.49
CA ASP A 280 -4.83 -9.64 5.62
C ASP A 280 -3.76 -10.52 6.27
N PHE A 281 -2.86 -11.04 5.45
CA PHE A 281 -1.71 -11.80 5.95
C PHE A 281 -0.76 -10.86 6.69
N VAL A 282 -0.34 -11.25 7.90
CA VAL A 282 0.65 -10.51 8.68
C VAL A 282 2.02 -11.09 8.43
N TYR A 283 3.05 -10.26 8.27
CA TYR A 283 4.42 -10.74 8.17
C TYR A 283 4.89 -11.34 9.50
N GLU A 284 5.48 -12.53 9.43
CA GLU A 284 6.21 -13.15 10.53
C GLU A 284 7.66 -12.66 10.54
N ARG A 285 8.34 -12.79 9.40
CA ARG A 285 9.74 -12.42 9.23
C ARG A 285 10.11 -12.26 7.76
N ALA A 286 11.17 -11.51 7.52
CA ALA A 286 11.89 -11.48 6.26
C ALA A 286 13.17 -12.34 6.33
N VAL A 287 13.48 -13.05 5.25
CA VAL A 287 14.70 -13.86 5.10
C VAL A 287 15.44 -13.41 3.84
N GLY A 288 16.59 -12.78 4.05
CA GLY A 288 17.47 -12.36 2.95
C GLY A 288 18.46 -13.45 2.52
N SER A 289 19.41 -13.07 1.68
CA SER A 289 20.45 -13.96 1.15
C SER A 289 21.84 -13.41 1.43
N GLU A 290 22.76 -14.29 1.84
CA GLU A 290 24.15 -13.91 2.03
C GLU A 290 24.84 -13.52 0.71
N ILE A 291 25.46 -12.35 0.70
CA ILE A 291 26.20 -11.82 -0.45
C ILE A 291 27.67 -12.18 -0.30
N ASN A 292 28.18 -12.93 -1.29
CA ASN A 292 29.58 -13.34 -1.38
C ASN A 292 30.40 -12.23 -2.03
N TRP A 293 30.68 -11.18 -1.25
CA TRP A 293 31.47 -10.04 -1.68
C TRP A 293 32.88 -10.45 -2.10
N LYS A 294 33.35 -9.87 -3.21
CA LYS A 294 34.74 -9.94 -3.65
C LYS A 294 35.61 -9.04 -2.76
N ASP A 295 36.92 -9.25 -2.85
CA ASP A 295 37.88 -8.57 -1.98
C ASP A 295 37.76 -7.03 -2.09
N GLU A 296 37.60 -6.38 -0.94
CA GLU A 296 37.37 -4.94 -0.80
C GLU A 296 36.14 -4.35 -1.52
N LYS A 297 35.17 -5.19 -1.90
CA LYS A 297 33.97 -4.77 -2.65
C LYS A 297 32.67 -4.83 -1.86
N ASP A 298 32.75 -5.10 -0.56
CA ASP A 298 31.59 -5.05 0.34
C ASP A 298 31.03 -3.62 0.42
N LEU A 299 29.86 -3.40 -0.17
CA LEU A 299 29.21 -2.09 -0.23
C LEU A 299 28.50 -1.73 1.08
N THR A 300 28.12 -2.75 1.87
CA THR A 300 27.45 -2.62 3.16
C THR A 300 28.39 -2.16 4.29
N LYS A 301 29.70 -2.14 4.03
CA LYS A 301 30.73 -1.75 4.99
C LYS A 301 31.68 -0.72 4.41
N SER A 302 31.89 0.38 5.12
CA SER A 302 33.02 1.28 4.89
C SER A 302 34.20 0.90 5.77
N PHE A 303 35.42 1.17 5.30
CA PHE A 303 36.65 0.78 6.00
C PHE A 303 37.48 2.01 6.38
N GLU A 304 37.65 2.25 7.68
CA GLU A 304 38.49 3.31 8.21
C GLU A 304 39.91 2.76 8.50
N ILE A 305 40.94 3.33 7.85
CA ILE A 305 42.33 2.92 8.05
C ILE A 305 42.99 3.80 9.12
N LYS A 306 43.13 3.27 10.34
CA LYS A 306 43.84 3.94 11.44
C LYS A 306 45.30 3.52 11.50
N LYS A 307 46.21 4.48 11.51
CA LYS A 307 47.64 4.24 11.76
C LYS A 307 47.87 4.04 13.25
N GLN A 308 48.09 2.81 13.68
CA GLN A 308 48.43 2.52 15.06
C GLN A 308 49.96 2.40 15.19
N ARG A 309 50.58 3.30 15.97
CA ARG A 309 51.99 3.22 16.33
C ARG A 309 52.14 2.51 17.67
N ASN A 310 52.88 1.40 17.70
CA ASN A 310 53.20 0.73 18.94
C ASN A 310 54.19 1.59 19.74
N LYS A 311 53.76 2.03 20.93
CA LYS A 311 54.54 2.92 21.81
C LYS A 311 55.90 2.35 22.23
N ASN A 312 56.03 1.01 22.27
CA ASN A 312 57.24 0.35 22.75
C ASN A 312 58.22 -0.02 21.62
N THR A 313 57.72 -0.38 20.44
CA THR A 313 58.56 -0.86 19.32
C THR A 313 58.72 0.17 18.20
N ASN A 314 58.08 1.35 18.32
CA ASN A 314 58.04 2.40 17.30
C ASN A 314 57.58 1.94 15.90
N ARG A 315 57.08 0.72 15.74
CA ARG A 315 56.53 0.21 14.48
C ARG A 315 55.10 0.71 14.31
N THR A 316 54.81 1.20 13.11
CA THR A 316 53.47 1.62 12.70
C THR A 316 52.78 0.48 11.96
N ARG A 317 51.60 0.06 12.42
CA ARG A 317 50.71 -0.87 11.73
C ARG A 317 49.47 -0.11 11.26
N LEU A 318 49.01 -0.40 10.05
CA LEU A 318 47.72 0.05 9.55
C LEU A 318 46.65 -0.93 10.06
N ILE A 319 45.65 -0.42 10.78
CA ILE A 319 44.49 -1.19 11.20
C ILE A 319 43.31 -0.71 10.38
N ARG A 320 42.71 -1.63 9.61
CA ARG A 320 41.49 -1.40 8.85
C ARG A 320 40.31 -1.82 9.73
N LYS A 321 39.46 -0.88 10.14
CA LYS A 321 38.24 -1.15 10.91
C LYS A 321 37.04 -0.97 9.99
N ALA A 322 36.19 -1.99 9.89
CA ALA A 322 34.94 -1.92 9.14
C ALA A 322 33.85 -1.25 9.98
N HIS A 323 33.02 -0.43 9.33
CA HIS A 323 31.86 0.25 9.88
C HIS A 323 30.66 -0.03 8.97
N PRO A 324 29.49 -0.43 9.51
CA PRO A 324 28.26 -0.53 8.73
C PRO A 324 27.96 0.78 8.02
N THR A 325 27.43 0.71 6.81
CA THR A 325 27.16 1.89 5.99
C THR A 325 25.90 1.63 5.16
N ASP A 326 25.16 2.70 4.90
CA ASP A 326 23.95 2.64 4.10
C ASP A 326 24.28 2.14 2.69
N SER A 327 23.50 1.17 2.26
CA SER A 327 23.61 0.48 1.00
C SER A 327 22.30 -0.23 0.72
N PHE A 328 21.85 -0.18 -0.54
CA PHE A 328 20.71 -0.97 -1.01
C PHE A 328 20.84 -2.45 -0.65
N PHE A 329 22.07 -2.99 -0.64
CA PHE A 329 22.32 -4.41 -0.38
C PHE A 329 22.05 -4.83 1.08
N ASN A 330 21.84 -3.88 2.01
CA ASN A 330 21.32 -4.17 3.34
C ASN A 330 19.92 -4.78 3.29
N PHE A 331 19.16 -4.56 2.20
CA PHE A 331 17.87 -5.21 1.94
C PHE A 331 17.95 -6.75 1.97
N PHE A 332 19.10 -7.34 1.65
CA PHE A 332 19.32 -8.79 1.74
C PHE A 332 19.77 -9.27 3.12
N SER A 333 19.88 -8.37 4.10
CA SER A 333 20.16 -8.64 5.50
C SER A 333 19.08 -7.96 6.35
N PRO A 334 17.81 -8.41 6.26
CA PRO A 334 16.70 -7.74 6.91
C PRO A 334 16.87 -7.71 8.43
N PRO A 335 16.29 -6.71 9.11
CA PRO A 335 16.22 -6.71 10.55
C PRO A 335 15.49 -7.95 11.07
N ILE A 336 15.85 -8.41 12.26
CA ILE A 336 15.25 -9.61 12.87
C ILE A 336 14.32 -9.11 13.99
N PRO A 337 13.02 -9.48 13.97
CA PRO A 337 12.13 -9.11 15.07
C PRO A 337 12.64 -9.73 16.37
N PRO A 338 12.60 -8.99 17.49
CA PRO A 338 13.05 -9.51 18.77
C PRO A 338 12.15 -10.67 19.20
N SER A 339 12.72 -11.67 19.87
CA SER A 339 11.92 -12.76 20.43
C SER A 339 11.00 -12.22 21.54
N GLU A 340 9.82 -12.83 21.69
CA GLU A 340 8.89 -12.48 22.78
C GLU A 340 9.58 -12.47 24.15
N ASP A 341 10.46 -13.45 24.42
CA ASP A 341 11.26 -13.51 25.65
C ASP A 341 12.17 -12.27 25.86
N ALA A 342 12.74 -11.72 24.78
CA ALA A 342 13.63 -10.56 24.85
C ALA A 342 12.84 -9.28 25.12
N LEU A 343 11.61 -9.20 24.59
CA LEU A 343 10.67 -8.12 24.83
C LEU A 343 10.15 -8.15 26.27
N GLU A 344 9.74 -9.32 26.76
CA GLU A 344 9.25 -9.49 28.14
C GLU A 344 10.34 -9.22 29.18
N ASN A 345 11.59 -9.58 28.88
CA ASN A 345 12.73 -9.33 29.76
C ASN A 345 13.26 -7.89 29.69
N GLY A 346 12.74 -7.05 28.78
CA GLY A 346 13.19 -5.67 28.59
C GLY A 346 14.66 -5.58 28.17
N GLU A 347 15.15 -6.56 27.41
CA GLU A 347 16.53 -6.58 26.90
C GLU A 347 16.76 -5.57 25.76
N VAL A 348 15.67 -5.18 25.11
CA VAL A 348 15.63 -4.12 24.08
C VAL A 348 14.90 -2.94 24.71
N ASP A 349 15.51 -1.76 24.65
CA ASP A 349 14.82 -0.56 25.11
C ASP A 349 13.72 -0.12 24.13
N GLU A 350 12.82 0.76 24.58
CA GLU A 350 11.64 1.17 23.81
C GLU A 350 12.04 1.95 22.54
N GLU A 351 13.09 2.77 22.62
CA GLU A 351 13.61 3.53 21.48
C GLU A 351 14.20 2.60 20.42
N GLU A 352 15.05 1.64 20.80
CA GLU A 352 15.63 0.62 19.91
C GLU A 352 14.55 -0.27 19.28
N LEU A 353 13.44 -0.53 20.00
CA LEU A 353 12.32 -1.30 19.50
C LEU A 353 11.53 -0.54 18.42
N GLU A 354 11.18 0.73 18.69
CA GLU A 354 10.52 1.61 17.70
C GLU A 354 11.36 1.73 16.43
N ASP A 355 12.67 2.00 16.59
CA ASP A 355 13.65 2.09 15.52
C ASP A 355 13.76 0.79 14.68
N LEU A 356 13.53 -0.36 15.31
CA LEU A 356 13.58 -1.67 14.66
C LEU A 356 12.27 -1.97 13.92
N GLU A 357 11.13 -1.61 14.51
CA GLU A 357 9.80 -1.73 13.90
C GLU A 357 9.71 -0.87 12.64
N GLU A 358 10.14 0.39 12.68
CA GLU A 358 10.18 1.28 11.51
C GLU A 358 11.01 0.68 10.37
N ARG A 359 12.18 0.10 10.68
CA ARG A 359 13.03 -0.55 9.68
C ARG A 359 12.41 -1.82 9.10
N LEU A 360 11.67 -2.58 9.90
CA LEU A 360 10.94 -3.77 9.45
C LEU A 360 9.76 -3.39 8.55
N GLU A 361 9.01 -2.36 8.93
CA GLU A 361 7.88 -1.85 8.16
C GLU A 361 8.34 -1.35 6.79
N LEU A 362 9.41 -0.54 6.75
CA LEU A 362 10.02 -0.10 5.50
C LEU A 362 10.48 -1.28 4.64
N ASP A 363 11.09 -2.31 5.24
CA ASP A 363 11.53 -3.51 4.51
C ASP A 363 10.36 -4.30 3.90
N TYR A 364 9.23 -4.39 4.59
CA TYR A 364 8.00 -5.02 4.10
C TYR A 364 7.35 -4.20 3.00
N GLN A 365 7.25 -2.89 3.18
CA GLN A 365 6.70 -1.97 2.18
C GLN A 365 7.47 -2.07 0.86
N ILE A 366 8.81 -2.00 0.92
CA ILE A 366 9.66 -2.16 -0.27
C ILE A 366 9.48 -3.54 -0.92
N GLY A 367 9.26 -4.58 -0.11
CA GLY A 367 8.95 -5.92 -0.60
C GLY A 367 7.66 -5.98 -1.41
N GLU A 368 6.59 -5.36 -0.91
CA GLU A 368 5.31 -5.26 -1.59
C GLU A 368 5.37 -4.35 -2.82
N ASP A 369 6.05 -3.20 -2.74
CA ASP A 369 6.23 -2.31 -3.88
C ASP A 369 6.93 -3.02 -5.04
N LEU A 370 7.97 -3.81 -4.75
CA LEU A 370 8.62 -4.64 -5.77
C LEU A 370 7.66 -5.67 -6.37
N LYS A 371 6.86 -6.34 -5.53
CA LYS A 371 5.93 -7.41 -5.94
C LYS A 371 4.73 -6.88 -6.75
N GLU A 372 4.08 -5.83 -6.29
CA GLU A 372 2.80 -5.32 -6.82
C GLU A 372 2.97 -4.16 -7.80
N ARG A 373 4.00 -3.32 -7.63
CA ARG A 373 4.20 -2.12 -8.46
C ARG A 373 5.33 -2.31 -9.47
N VAL A 374 6.57 -2.50 -9.00
CA VAL A 374 7.77 -2.44 -9.85
C VAL A 374 7.85 -3.61 -10.81
N ILE A 375 7.73 -4.86 -10.34
CA ILE A 375 7.87 -6.04 -11.22
C ILE A 375 6.76 -6.08 -12.29
N PRO A 376 5.47 -5.85 -11.99
CA PRO A 376 4.42 -5.88 -13.00
C PRO A 376 4.51 -4.73 -14.00
N ARG A 377 4.91 -3.52 -13.55
CA ARG A 377 4.94 -2.29 -14.37
C ARG A 377 6.36 -1.77 -14.63
N ALA A 378 7.35 -2.65 -14.71
CA ALA A 378 8.76 -2.26 -14.79
C ALA A 378 9.11 -1.31 -15.96
N VAL A 379 8.35 -1.37 -17.06
CA VAL A 379 8.55 -0.47 -18.21
C VAL A 379 8.11 0.95 -17.86
N ASP A 380 6.98 1.11 -17.18
CA ASP A 380 6.45 2.42 -16.76
C ASP A 380 7.35 3.05 -15.69
N TRP A 381 7.90 2.21 -14.81
CA TRP A 381 8.95 2.63 -13.87
C TRP A 381 10.24 3.04 -14.57
N PHE A 382 10.65 2.33 -15.62
CA PHE A 382 11.83 2.70 -16.40
C PHE A 382 11.64 4.03 -17.15
N THR A 383 10.47 4.25 -17.76
CA THR A 383 10.16 5.47 -18.52
C THR A 383 9.81 6.66 -17.62
N GLY A 384 9.48 6.40 -16.36
CA GLY A 384 9.03 7.42 -15.40
C GLY A 384 7.52 7.66 -15.42
N LYS A 385 6.77 7.06 -16.36
CA LYS A 385 5.31 7.19 -16.43
C LYS A 385 4.61 6.69 -15.17
N ALA A 386 5.20 5.73 -14.45
CA ALA A 386 4.64 5.23 -13.21
C ALA A 386 4.49 6.33 -12.13
N LEU A 387 5.34 7.36 -12.15
CA LEU A 387 5.31 8.47 -11.18
C LEU A 387 4.03 9.29 -11.27
N GLU A 388 3.45 9.44 -12.46
CA GLU A 388 2.18 10.14 -12.66
C GLU A 388 1.03 9.46 -11.89
N TYR A 389 1.13 8.17 -11.64
CA TYR A 389 0.13 7.40 -10.89
C TYR A 389 0.43 7.35 -9.39
N GLU A 390 1.67 7.63 -8.96
CA GLU A 390 2.01 7.74 -7.55
C GLU A 390 1.66 9.11 -6.98
N ASP A 391 1.85 10.18 -7.75
CA ASP A 391 1.57 11.55 -7.30
C ASP A 391 0.06 11.81 -7.10
N ILE A 392 -0.82 11.12 -7.85
CA ILE A 392 -2.28 11.24 -7.71
C ILE A 392 -2.76 10.74 -6.34
N ASP A 393 -2.09 9.76 -5.73
CA ASP A 393 -2.47 9.23 -4.41
C ASP A 393 -2.03 10.15 -3.25
N MET A 394 -1.20 11.16 -3.53
CA MET A 394 -0.64 12.10 -2.54
C MET A 394 -1.20 13.53 -2.66
N GLY A 395 -2.05 13.82 -3.67
CA GLY A 395 -2.44 15.19 -4.03
C GLY A 395 -3.95 15.50 -4.03
N ASP A 396 -4.84 14.52 -3.92
CA ASP A 396 -6.29 14.71 -4.13
C ASP A 396 -7.12 14.84 -2.82
N GLU A 397 -6.51 15.25 -1.70
CA GLU A 397 -7.27 15.65 -0.49
C GLU A 397 -7.50 17.17 -0.34
N ASP A 398 -6.88 18.03 -1.16
CA ASP A 398 -6.88 19.49 -0.94
C ASP A 398 -7.46 20.36 -2.09
N GLU A 399 -8.25 19.81 -3.02
CA GLU A 399 -9.00 20.63 -4.01
C GLU A 399 -10.52 20.55 -3.81
N PHE A 400 -10.98 20.82 -2.59
CA PHE A 400 -12.28 21.48 -2.39
C PHE A 400 -12.02 22.98 -2.35
N ASP A 401 -11.78 23.56 -3.53
CA ASP A 401 -11.79 25.02 -3.68
C ASP A 401 -13.22 25.50 -3.40
N ASP A 402 -13.30 26.37 -2.40
CA ASP A 402 -14.49 26.86 -1.73
C ASP A 402 -15.05 27.99 -2.61
N GLU A 403 -15.61 27.66 -3.78
CA GLU A 403 -16.26 28.64 -4.66
C GLU A 403 -17.80 28.58 -4.55
N ASP A 404 -18.35 29.74 -4.18
CA ASP A 404 -19.74 30.19 -4.33
C ASP A 404 -20.75 29.92 -3.21
N LEU A 405 -20.61 30.69 -2.12
CA LEU A 405 -21.76 31.30 -1.45
C LEU A 405 -21.70 32.83 -1.63
N GLU A 406 -22.06 33.30 -2.83
CA GLU A 406 -22.43 34.72 -3.01
C GLU A 406 -23.67 35.01 -2.16
N GLU A 407 -23.45 35.72 -1.06
CA GLU A 407 -24.47 36.29 -0.21
C GLU A 407 -25.14 37.45 -0.97
N ASP A 408 -26.30 37.15 -1.54
CA ASP A 408 -27.24 38.14 -2.05
C ASP A 408 -27.82 38.93 -0.87
N SER A 409 -27.39 40.17 -0.68
CA SER A 409 -28.14 41.16 0.11
C SER A 409 -28.06 42.54 -0.55
N ASP A 410 -29.12 42.82 -1.31
CA ASP A 410 -29.55 44.13 -1.78
C ASP A 410 -29.84 45.14 -0.63
N GLU A 411 -29.99 46.40 -1.05
CA GLU A 411 -30.57 47.60 -0.39
C GLU A 411 -29.53 48.66 0.07
N GLU A 412 -29.27 49.71 -0.74
CA GLU A 412 -29.98 51.02 -0.79
C GLU A 412 -29.36 52.03 0.22
N GLU A 413 -29.08 53.33 0.01
CA GLU A 413 -29.42 54.38 -0.96
C GLU A 413 -28.33 55.51 -0.96
N GLU A 414 -28.32 56.30 -2.06
CA GLU A 414 -28.19 57.78 -2.18
C GLU A 414 -27.21 58.57 -1.27
N ASP A 415 -26.26 59.33 -1.83
CA ASP A 415 -26.50 60.68 -2.41
C ASP A 415 -25.19 61.48 -2.64
N ASP A 416 -25.23 62.28 -3.71
CA ASP A 416 -24.53 63.55 -4.04
C ASP A 416 -23.15 63.91 -3.41
N ASP A 417 -22.14 64.17 -4.26
CA ASP A 417 -21.84 65.54 -4.69
C ASP A 417 -20.59 65.68 -5.59
N GLU A 418 -20.79 66.48 -6.62
CA GLU A 418 -19.87 67.23 -7.48
C GLU A 418 -18.61 67.73 -6.72
N VAL A 419 -17.39 67.72 -7.26
CA VAL A 419 -16.82 68.84 -8.03
C VAL A 419 -15.43 68.42 -8.52
N GLY A 420 -15.21 68.53 -9.83
CA GLY A 420 -13.86 68.56 -10.40
C GLY A 420 -13.23 69.95 -10.26
N HIS A 421 -11.97 70.02 -9.83
CA HIS A 421 -11.03 70.94 -10.49
C HIS A 421 -9.56 70.57 -10.28
N ARG A 422 -8.84 70.74 -11.39
CA ARG A 422 -7.40 70.88 -11.56
C ARG A 422 -6.76 71.77 -10.47
N HIS A 423 -5.63 71.34 -9.91
CA HIS A 423 -4.31 71.86 -10.30
C HIS A 423 -3.17 70.98 -9.80
#